data_AF-A0A933QVE2-F1
#
_entry.id   AF-A0A933QVE2-F1
#
_cell.length_a   1.000
_cell.length_b   1.000
_cell.length_c   1.000
_cell.angle_alpha   90.00
_cell.angle_beta   90.00
_cell.angle_gamma   90.00
#
_symmetry.space_group_name_H-M   'P 1'
#
loop_
_entity.id
_entity.type
_entity.pdbx_description
1 polymer ?
#
loop_
_entity_poly.entity_id
_entity_poly.type
_entity_poly.pdbx_seq_one_letter_code
_entity_poly.pdbx_strand_id
1 'polypeptide(L)'
;MENQNQPHKTEIAPNWDYRRRCFANLLRMGHCAPTVMKSILDISSTEKEWLVKLSAGMPGGIGNTGFECGAVTSPLALLGIRYGLHEVDHGLPVIFDKGHALCQHFLASHKTLQCREIRGKDRFPYHCIGPVTRSPELFLAALDGNHQEIILAAGRSSYSRLYSHLVENNFHCAQAVLIHLGYAPEQNQELFDATSAFMGGTLFMGRTCSAFTAGVMAIGLRTGEIEDSLLRVIRLLAIMTVGGNAFDEKINKFNRSMNRGYKLSRWFTKEFGSTQCRAITNCDFSDLTGVNNYIEGDCFTRCKQIAEKVAAKVQTMIST
;
A
#
# COMPACT_ATOMS: atom_id res chain seq x y z
N MET A 1 -14.98 -29.43 -24.35
CA MET A 1 -13.60 -28.92 -24.24
C MET A 1 -13.63 -27.44 -24.60
N GLU A 2 -13.04 -26.62 -23.74
CA GLU A 2 -12.69 -25.20 -23.90
C GLU A 2 -13.83 -24.22 -24.23
N ASN A 3 -14.46 -23.66 -23.20
CA ASN A 3 -15.10 -22.35 -23.30
C ASN A 3 -14.14 -21.32 -22.69
N GLN A 4 -13.48 -20.55 -23.55
CA GLN A 4 -12.52 -19.52 -23.18
C GLN A 4 -13.26 -18.29 -22.64
N ASN A 5 -13.32 -18.17 -21.31
CA ASN A 5 -13.64 -16.89 -20.66
C ASN A 5 -12.44 -15.94 -20.83
N GLN A 6 -12.44 -15.17 -21.92
CA GLN A 6 -11.57 -14.00 -21.99
C GLN A 6 -12.14 -12.90 -21.07
N PRO A 7 -11.35 -12.36 -20.13
CA PRO A 7 -11.80 -11.23 -19.33
C PRO A 7 -11.99 -10.02 -20.25
N HIS A 8 -13.18 -9.43 -20.22
CA HIS A 8 -13.52 -8.19 -20.90
C HIS A 8 -12.49 -7.12 -20.50
N LYS A 9 -11.56 -6.78 -21.39
CA LYS A 9 -10.64 -5.65 -21.21
C LYS A 9 -11.44 -4.36 -21.35
N THR A 10 -11.99 -3.86 -20.26
CA THR A 10 -12.51 -2.50 -20.21
C THR A 10 -11.33 -1.55 -20.15
N GLU A 11 -10.85 -1.11 -21.30
CA GLU A 11 -9.75 -0.16 -21.38
C GLU A 11 -10.25 1.22 -20.92
N ILE A 12 -9.82 1.65 -19.73
CA ILE A 12 -10.14 2.97 -19.18
C ILE A 12 -9.51 4.03 -20.07
N ALA A 13 -10.34 4.86 -20.70
CA ALA A 13 -9.90 5.96 -21.55
C ALA A 13 -9.04 6.97 -20.76
N PRO A 14 -7.98 7.54 -21.36
CA PRO A 14 -7.08 8.44 -20.65
C PRO A 14 -7.77 9.76 -20.27
N ASN A 15 -7.63 10.18 -19.02
CA ASN A 15 -8.00 11.51 -18.56
C ASN A 15 -6.74 12.38 -18.45
N TRP A 16 -6.48 13.15 -19.51
CA TRP A 16 -5.27 13.96 -19.62
C TRP A 16 -5.13 15.03 -18.55
N ASP A 17 -6.23 15.53 -17.99
CA ASP A 17 -6.20 16.50 -16.90
C ASP A 17 -5.66 15.87 -15.61
N TYR A 18 -6.08 14.64 -15.30
CA TYR A 18 -5.58 13.89 -14.15
C TYR A 18 -4.10 13.59 -14.29
N ARG A 19 -3.67 13.12 -15.46
CA ARG A 19 -2.26 12.83 -15.76
C ARG A 19 -1.40 14.08 -15.65
N ARG A 20 -1.85 15.21 -16.22
CA ARG A 20 -1.13 16.50 -16.16
C ARG A 20 -0.98 16.98 -14.72
N ARG A 21 -2.06 16.93 -13.93
CA ARG A 21 -2.01 17.31 -12.50
C ARG A 21 -1.07 16.39 -11.72
N CYS A 22 -1.14 15.08 -11.95
CA CYS A 22 -0.27 14.12 -11.29
C CYS A 22 1.21 14.30 -11.68
N PHE A 23 1.49 14.59 -12.95
CA PHE A 23 2.84 14.89 -13.42
C PHE A 23 3.38 16.18 -12.80
N ALA A 24 2.56 17.24 -12.71
CA ALA A 24 2.94 18.48 -12.02
C ALA A 24 3.29 18.23 -10.55
N ASN A 25 2.47 17.43 -9.85
CA ASN A 25 2.77 17.02 -8.47
C ASN A 25 4.04 16.17 -8.40
N LEU A 26 4.28 15.26 -9.35
CA LEU A 26 5.50 14.44 -9.39
C LEU A 26 6.76 15.32 -9.49
N LEU A 27 6.72 16.36 -10.32
CA LEU A 27 7.82 17.30 -10.48
C LEU A 27 8.08 18.15 -9.23
N ARG A 28 7.12 18.27 -8.32
CA ARG A 28 7.28 19.04 -7.06
C ARG A 28 7.60 18.15 -5.87
N MET A 29 7.15 16.90 -5.87
CA MET A 29 7.27 15.98 -4.74
C MET A 29 8.41 14.96 -4.90
N GLY A 30 8.70 14.51 -6.12
CA GLY A 30 9.83 13.63 -6.47
C GLY A 30 9.69 12.15 -6.10
N HIS A 31 8.65 11.76 -5.35
CA HIS A 31 8.43 10.38 -4.89
C HIS A 31 7.03 9.86 -5.20
N CYS A 32 6.93 8.59 -5.60
CA CYS A 32 5.70 8.02 -6.18
C CYS A 32 4.49 8.02 -5.23
N ALA A 33 4.56 7.32 -4.09
CA ALA A 33 3.43 7.16 -3.16
C ALA A 33 2.81 8.49 -2.68
N PRO A 34 3.60 9.48 -2.18
CA PRO A 34 3.05 10.78 -1.78
C PRO A 34 2.56 11.61 -2.95
N THR A 35 3.19 11.52 -4.13
CA THR A 35 2.69 12.17 -5.35
C THR A 35 1.31 11.66 -5.72
N VAL A 36 1.13 10.34 -5.76
CA VAL A 36 -0.16 9.72 -6.12
C VAL A 36 -1.23 10.11 -5.11
N MET A 37 -0.92 10.04 -3.82
CA MET A 37 -1.87 10.44 -2.77
C MET A 37 -2.28 11.91 -2.94
N LYS A 38 -1.31 12.83 -3.05
CA LYS A 38 -1.59 14.26 -3.26
C LYS A 38 -2.45 14.50 -4.50
N SER A 39 -2.12 13.83 -5.60
CA SER A 39 -2.85 13.98 -6.86
C SER A 39 -4.30 13.52 -6.76
N ILE A 40 -4.55 12.39 -6.09
CA ILE A 40 -5.92 11.92 -5.89
C ILE A 40 -6.70 12.87 -4.99
N LEU A 41 -6.10 13.36 -3.89
CA LEU A 41 -6.73 14.35 -3.01
C LEU A 41 -7.09 15.65 -3.74
N ASP A 42 -6.19 16.14 -4.60
CA ASP A 42 -6.43 17.34 -5.41
C ASP A 42 -7.51 17.12 -6.48
N ILE A 43 -7.64 15.91 -7.02
CA ILE A 43 -8.65 15.56 -8.03
C ILE A 43 -10.02 15.37 -7.38
N SER A 44 -10.06 14.76 -6.19
CA SER A 44 -11.31 14.51 -5.46
C SER A 44 -11.70 15.64 -4.50
N SER A 45 -11.01 16.79 -4.56
CA SER A 45 -11.21 17.94 -3.65
C SER A 45 -11.28 17.52 -2.18
N THR A 46 -10.41 16.59 -1.76
CA THR A 46 -10.43 16.00 -0.43
C THR A 46 -9.30 16.58 0.43
N GLU A 47 -9.66 17.28 1.50
CA GLU A 47 -8.71 17.94 2.40
C GLU A 47 -8.18 16.98 3.47
N LYS A 48 -7.32 16.04 3.07
CA LYS A 48 -6.69 15.06 3.99
C LYS A 48 -5.18 14.97 3.77
N GLU A 49 -4.49 16.10 3.89
CA GLU A 49 -3.04 16.20 3.66
C GLU A 49 -2.22 15.23 4.54
N TRP A 50 -2.73 14.84 5.71
CA TRP A 50 -2.11 13.83 6.56
C TRP A 50 -1.93 12.47 5.87
N LEU A 51 -2.75 12.12 4.87
CA LEU A 51 -2.56 10.92 4.05
C LEU A 51 -1.29 11.01 3.17
N VAL A 52 -0.90 12.21 2.76
CA VAL A 52 0.38 12.42 2.05
C VAL A 52 1.52 12.09 3.00
N LYS A 53 1.46 12.54 4.27
CA LYS A 53 2.45 12.19 5.30
C LYS A 53 2.45 10.70 5.61
N LEU A 54 1.28 10.08 5.76
CA LEU A 54 1.14 8.62 5.93
C LEU A 54 1.91 7.85 4.84
N SER A 55 1.82 8.32 3.59
CA SER A 55 2.48 7.70 2.44
C SER A 55 3.97 8.06 2.28
N ALA A 56 4.52 8.96 3.08
CA ALA A 56 5.90 9.47 2.95
C ALA A 56 6.97 8.38 3.11
N GLY A 57 6.70 7.34 3.92
CA GLY A 57 7.60 6.20 4.09
C GLY A 57 7.50 5.13 3.00
N MET A 58 6.44 5.17 2.18
CA MET A 58 6.12 4.14 1.19
C MET A 58 6.89 4.19 -0.16
N PRO A 59 7.65 5.24 -0.53
CA PRO A 59 8.42 5.22 -1.78
C PRO A 59 9.42 4.05 -1.87
N GLY A 60 9.79 3.69 -3.10
CA GLY A 60 10.63 2.53 -3.39
C GLY A 60 9.95 1.19 -3.08
N GLY A 61 8.64 1.21 -2.89
CA GLY A 61 7.78 0.08 -2.61
C GLY A 61 7.82 -0.32 -1.14
N ILE A 62 7.15 0.49 -0.32
CA ILE A 62 6.96 0.39 1.14
C ILE A 62 8.23 0.64 1.96
N GLY A 63 9.04 1.62 1.60
CA GLY A 63 10.29 1.91 2.32
C GLY A 63 11.47 1.22 1.65
N ASN A 64 11.55 1.40 0.32
CA ASN A 64 12.65 0.96 -0.53
C ASN A 64 12.94 -0.56 -0.49
N THR A 65 11.91 -1.38 -0.33
CA THR A 65 12.05 -2.85 -0.36
C THR A 65 12.00 -3.42 -1.78
N GLY A 66 11.45 -2.65 -2.73
CA GLY A 66 11.22 -3.10 -4.10
C GLY A 66 9.97 -3.98 -4.28
N PHE A 67 9.16 -4.19 -3.25
CA PHE A 67 7.92 -4.97 -3.33
C PHE A 67 6.76 -4.09 -3.84
N GLU A 68 5.68 -3.89 -3.10
CA GLU A 68 4.46 -3.29 -3.68
C GLU A 68 4.62 -1.84 -4.13
N CYS A 69 4.18 -1.52 -5.35
CA CYS A 69 4.35 -0.21 -5.95
C CYS A 69 3.52 0.86 -5.22
N GLY A 70 4.16 1.96 -4.83
CA GLY A 70 3.49 3.09 -4.18
C GLY A 70 2.34 3.69 -5.01
N ALA A 71 2.35 3.51 -6.33
CA ALA A 71 1.28 3.97 -7.20
C ALA A 71 -0.01 3.14 -7.14
N VAL A 72 0.03 1.91 -6.62
CA VAL A 72 -1.18 1.10 -6.36
C VAL A 72 -1.49 1.05 -4.87
N THR A 73 -0.46 1.11 -4.01
CA THR A 73 -0.65 0.94 -2.58
C THR A 73 -1.08 2.22 -1.86
N SER A 74 -0.64 3.42 -2.29
CA SER A 74 -1.10 4.65 -1.62
C SER A 74 -2.60 4.92 -1.81
N PRO A 75 -3.22 4.74 -3.01
CA PRO A 75 -4.66 4.93 -3.17
C PRO A 75 -5.52 4.01 -2.30
N LEU A 76 -5.02 2.81 -1.95
CA LEU A 76 -5.72 1.89 -1.05
C LEU A 76 -6.00 2.50 0.32
N ALA A 77 -5.15 3.41 0.81
CA ALA A 77 -5.41 4.11 2.06
C ALA A 77 -6.62 5.04 1.95
N LEU A 78 -6.81 5.72 0.81
CA LEU A 78 -7.98 6.55 0.59
C LEU A 78 -9.25 5.71 0.31
N LEU A 79 -9.13 4.55 -0.36
CA LEU A 79 -10.24 3.59 -0.41
C LEU A 79 -10.64 3.12 0.99
N GLY A 80 -9.64 2.91 1.85
CA GLY A 80 -9.78 2.70 3.29
C GLY A 80 -10.74 3.67 3.95
N ILE A 81 -10.44 4.97 3.84
CA ILE A 81 -11.28 6.05 4.39
C ILE A 81 -12.72 6.00 3.88
N ARG A 82 -12.94 5.58 2.63
CA ARG A 82 -14.27 5.62 2.00
C ARG A 82 -15.16 4.44 2.38
N TYR A 83 -14.58 3.26 2.56
CA TYR A 83 -15.34 2.01 2.74
C TYR A 83 -15.11 1.33 4.08
N GLY A 84 -13.97 1.61 4.74
CA GLY A 84 -13.60 0.99 6.01
C GLY A 84 -13.71 -0.54 5.97
N LEU A 85 -14.16 -1.12 7.09
CA LEU A 85 -14.53 -2.54 7.21
C LEU A 85 -16.00 -2.74 7.58
N HIS A 86 -16.81 -1.67 7.54
CA HIS A 86 -18.14 -1.63 8.16
C HIS A 86 -19.23 -2.22 7.24
N GLU A 87 -19.09 -2.04 5.93
CA GLU A 87 -20.03 -2.57 4.95
C GLU A 87 -19.52 -3.91 4.40
N VAL A 88 -20.21 -4.99 4.77
CA VAL A 88 -19.87 -6.36 4.38
C VAL A 88 -20.87 -6.85 3.34
N ASP A 89 -20.35 -7.33 2.21
CA ASP A 89 -21.10 -7.90 1.11
C ASP A 89 -20.55 -9.29 0.76
N HIS A 90 -21.44 -10.29 0.66
CA HIS A 90 -21.09 -11.70 0.40
C HIS A 90 -19.94 -12.24 1.29
N GLY A 91 -19.90 -11.82 2.56
CA GLY A 91 -18.93 -12.27 3.57
C GLY A 91 -17.60 -11.51 3.57
N LEU A 92 -17.43 -10.48 2.75
CA LEU A 92 -16.24 -9.61 2.76
C LEU A 92 -16.59 -8.13 2.82
N PRO A 93 -15.79 -7.29 3.45
CA PRO A 93 -15.94 -5.85 3.34
C PRO A 93 -15.85 -5.36 1.89
N VAL A 94 -16.69 -4.40 1.49
CA VAL A 94 -16.74 -3.86 0.12
C VAL A 94 -15.37 -3.34 -0.37
N ILE A 95 -14.51 -2.87 0.54
CA ILE A 95 -13.15 -2.46 0.22
C ILE A 95 -12.31 -3.56 -0.46
N PHE A 96 -12.61 -4.84 -0.21
CA PHE A 96 -11.92 -5.95 -0.88
C PHE A 96 -12.17 -5.90 -2.39
N ASP A 97 -13.41 -5.73 -2.81
CA ASP A 97 -13.77 -5.67 -4.23
C ASP A 97 -13.18 -4.43 -4.90
N LYS A 98 -13.32 -3.27 -4.25
CA LYS A 98 -12.75 -2.01 -4.75
C LYS A 98 -11.23 -2.07 -4.85
N GLY A 99 -10.57 -2.62 -3.83
CA GLY A 99 -9.13 -2.77 -3.80
C GLY A 99 -8.62 -3.78 -4.83
N HIS A 100 -9.27 -4.93 -4.98
CA HIS A 100 -8.91 -5.94 -5.99
C HIS A 100 -9.09 -5.38 -7.39
N ALA A 101 -10.16 -4.62 -7.66
CA ALA A 101 -10.36 -3.92 -8.93
C ALA A 101 -9.21 -2.94 -9.22
N LEU A 102 -8.81 -2.12 -8.25
CA LEU A 102 -7.64 -1.24 -8.41
C LEU A 102 -6.38 -2.03 -8.76
N CYS A 103 -6.09 -3.11 -8.03
CA CYS A 103 -4.93 -3.95 -8.29
C CYS A 103 -4.97 -4.64 -9.66
N GLN A 104 -6.13 -5.14 -10.09
CA GLN A 104 -6.30 -5.78 -11.40
C GLN A 104 -6.19 -4.78 -12.54
N HIS A 105 -6.79 -3.59 -12.45
CA HIS A 105 -6.63 -2.54 -13.45
C HIS A 105 -5.17 -2.07 -13.55
N PHE A 106 -4.48 -1.98 -12.43
CA PHE A 106 -3.05 -1.68 -12.41
C PHE A 106 -2.22 -2.78 -13.07
N LEU A 107 -2.49 -4.06 -12.76
CA LEU A 107 -1.84 -5.21 -13.39
C LEU A 107 -2.08 -5.25 -14.90
N ALA A 108 -3.29 -4.99 -15.35
CA ALA A 108 -3.62 -4.94 -16.78
C ALA A 108 -2.81 -3.84 -17.50
N SER A 109 -2.51 -2.74 -16.81
CA SER A 109 -1.79 -1.58 -17.34
C SER A 109 -0.26 -1.73 -17.28
N HIS A 110 0.27 -2.40 -16.26
CA HIS A 110 1.69 -2.37 -15.91
C HIS A 110 2.32 -3.76 -15.73
N LYS A 111 1.56 -4.84 -15.92
CA LYS A 111 1.95 -6.27 -15.88
C LYS A 111 2.39 -6.79 -14.51
N THR A 112 2.68 -5.93 -13.55
CA THR A 112 3.13 -6.30 -12.21
C THR A 112 2.71 -5.26 -11.16
N LEU A 113 2.60 -5.70 -9.91
CA LEU A 113 2.45 -4.83 -8.73
C LEU A 113 3.80 -4.52 -8.07
N GLN A 114 4.89 -5.14 -8.52
CA GLN A 114 6.20 -5.02 -7.89
C GLN A 114 6.98 -3.80 -8.41
N CYS A 115 7.31 -2.89 -7.49
CA CYS A 115 8.08 -1.68 -7.72
C CYS A 115 9.44 -1.97 -8.36
N ARG A 116 10.16 -3.01 -7.93
CA ARG A 116 11.46 -3.39 -8.50
C ARG A 116 11.35 -3.82 -9.97
N GLU A 117 10.26 -4.47 -10.34
CA GLU A 117 10.03 -4.92 -11.72
C GLU A 117 9.64 -3.74 -12.62
N ILE A 118 8.80 -2.83 -12.11
CA ILE A 118 8.46 -1.57 -12.80
C ILE A 118 9.70 -0.71 -13.00
N ARG A 119 10.48 -0.48 -11.94
CA ARG A 119 11.66 0.39 -11.97
C ARG A 119 12.74 -0.15 -12.91
N GLY A 120 12.84 -1.47 -13.03
CA GLY A 120 13.92 -2.11 -13.75
C GLY A 120 15.30 -1.81 -13.13
N LYS A 121 16.33 -1.77 -13.98
CA LYS A 121 17.73 -1.52 -13.58
C LYS A 121 18.18 -0.08 -13.86
N ASP A 122 17.29 0.75 -14.39
CA ASP A 122 17.64 2.10 -14.82
C ASP A 122 17.87 3.05 -13.64
N ARG A 123 18.86 3.93 -13.81
CA ARG A 123 19.20 4.95 -12.81
C ARG A 123 18.17 6.07 -12.74
N PHE A 124 17.51 6.37 -13.85
CA PHE A 124 16.47 7.39 -13.94
C PHE A 124 15.09 6.72 -13.87
N PRO A 125 14.13 7.22 -13.08
CA PRO A 125 12.90 6.48 -12.79
C PRO A 125 11.81 6.68 -13.87
N TYR A 126 12.16 6.70 -15.16
CA TYR A 126 11.19 7.00 -16.23
C TYR A 126 10.07 5.95 -16.30
N HIS A 127 10.37 4.68 -16.01
CA HIS A 127 9.35 3.63 -15.96
C HIS A 127 8.31 3.83 -14.86
N CYS A 128 8.61 4.62 -13.82
CA CYS A 128 7.66 4.94 -12.76
C CYS A 128 6.68 6.05 -13.16
N ILE A 129 6.96 6.85 -14.19
CA ILE A 129 6.12 8.00 -14.60
C ILE A 129 4.73 7.53 -15.05
N GLY A 130 4.66 6.50 -15.89
CA GLY A 130 3.39 5.94 -16.36
C GLY A 130 2.50 5.44 -15.21
N PRO A 131 2.99 4.52 -14.35
CA PRO A 131 2.26 4.07 -13.17
C PRO A 131 1.79 5.18 -12.23
N VAL A 132 2.64 6.18 -11.96
CA VAL A 132 2.28 7.31 -11.10
C VAL A 132 1.17 8.15 -11.73
N THR A 133 1.35 8.57 -12.98
CA THR A 133 0.41 9.48 -13.66
C THR A 133 -0.94 8.83 -13.98
N ARG A 134 -0.97 7.51 -14.21
CA ARG A 134 -2.21 6.76 -14.46
C ARG A 134 -2.98 6.40 -13.18
N SER A 135 -2.30 6.35 -12.03
CA SER A 135 -2.90 5.88 -10.77
C SER A 135 -4.23 6.54 -10.38
N PRO A 136 -4.40 7.88 -10.50
CA PRO A 136 -5.69 8.51 -10.17
C PRO A 136 -6.87 8.01 -11.02
N GLU A 137 -6.64 7.70 -12.31
CA GLU A 137 -7.68 7.14 -13.19
C GLU A 137 -8.09 5.74 -12.71
N LEU A 138 -7.11 4.91 -12.34
CA LEU A 138 -7.35 3.56 -11.86
C LEU A 138 -8.08 3.56 -10.52
N PHE A 139 -7.75 4.51 -9.64
CA PHE A 139 -8.44 4.72 -8.38
C PHE A 139 -9.92 5.08 -8.58
N LEU A 140 -10.22 6.03 -9.48
CA LEU A 140 -11.61 6.43 -9.76
C LEU A 140 -12.40 5.30 -10.45
N ALA A 141 -11.80 4.58 -11.38
CA ALA A 141 -12.45 3.42 -11.99
C ALA A 141 -12.76 2.30 -10.97
N ALA A 142 -11.87 2.09 -10.00
CA ALA A 142 -12.12 1.17 -8.89
C ALA A 142 -13.26 1.67 -7.99
N LEU A 143 -13.34 2.98 -7.75
CA LEU A 143 -14.39 3.60 -6.95
C LEU A 143 -15.78 3.48 -7.59
N ASP A 144 -15.91 3.78 -8.88
CA ASP A 144 -17.21 4.00 -9.53
C ASP A 144 -17.88 2.70 -10.05
N GLY A 145 -17.12 1.62 -10.24
CA GLY A 145 -17.66 0.36 -10.80
C GLY A 145 -18.30 -0.58 -9.78
N ASN A 146 -19.27 -1.40 -10.20
CA ASN A 146 -19.65 -2.61 -9.46
C ASN A 146 -18.63 -3.70 -9.74
N HIS A 147 -17.90 -4.13 -8.70
CA HIS A 147 -16.77 -5.05 -8.81
C HIS A 147 -17.01 -6.35 -8.04
N GLN A 148 -18.26 -6.73 -7.75
CA GLN A 148 -18.60 -7.94 -6.98
C GLN A 148 -18.01 -9.23 -7.58
N GLU A 149 -17.82 -9.29 -8.89
CA GLU A 149 -17.28 -10.46 -9.59
C GLU A 149 -15.75 -10.43 -9.76
N ILE A 150 -15.07 -9.37 -9.29
CA ILE A 150 -13.62 -9.20 -9.47
C ILE A 150 -12.82 -10.26 -8.70
N ILE A 151 -13.36 -10.72 -7.57
CA ILE A 151 -12.85 -11.82 -6.76
C ILE A 151 -13.61 -13.08 -7.17
N LEU A 152 -12.91 -14.06 -7.73
CA LEU A 152 -13.49 -15.34 -8.12
C LEU A 152 -14.18 -16.02 -6.93
N ALA A 153 -15.29 -16.74 -7.17
CA ALA A 153 -16.10 -17.35 -6.11
C ALA A 153 -15.29 -18.20 -5.12
N ALA A 154 -14.36 -19.04 -5.61
CA ALA A 154 -13.49 -19.84 -4.76
C ALA A 154 -12.59 -18.99 -3.85
N GLY A 155 -11.97 -17.95 -4.42
CA GLY A 155 -11.15 -16.99 -3.66
C GLY A 155 -11.98 -16.19 -2.67
N ARG A 156 -13.22 -15.81 -3.03
CA ARG A 156 -14.15 -15.14 -2.11
C ARG A 156 -14.48 -16.04 -0.93
N SER A 157 -14.83 -17.31 -1.14
CA SER A 157 -15.10 -18.23 -0.03
C SER A 157 -13.91 -18.37 0.92
N SER A 158 -12.69 -18.45 0.39
CA SER A 158 -11.46 -18.48 1.20
C SER A 158 -11.27 -17.19 2.00
N TYR A 159 -11.35 -16.05 1.34
CA TYR A 159 -11.21 -14.75 1.97
C TYR A 159 -12.29 -14.49 3.03
N SER A 160 -13.56 -14.81 2.76
CA SER A 160 -14.65 -14.66 3.72
C SER A 160 -14.40 -15.50 4.97
N ARG A 161 -13.96 -16.76 4.81
CA ARG A 161 -13.60 -17.62 5.95
C ARG A 161 -12.47 -17.03 6.79
N LEU A 162 -11.41 -16.55 6.15
CA LEU A 162 -10.29 -15.91 6.86
C LEU A 162 -10.73 -14.61 7.55
N TYR A 163 -11.55 -13.79 6.87
CA TYR A 163 -12.09 -12.55 7.44
C TYR A 163 -12.94 -12.83 8.67
N SER A 164 -13.89 -13.77 8.60
CA SER A 164 -14.72 -14.17 9.75
C SER A 164 -13.85 -14.59 10.94
N HIS A 165 -12.85 -15.44 10.71
CA HIS A 165 -11.92 -15.86 11.77
C HIS A 165 -11.17 -14.68 12.41
N LEU A 166 -10.73 -13.70 11.61
CA LEU A 166 -10.03 -12.51 12.13
C LEU A 166 -10.98 -11.57 12.90
N VAL A 167 -12.22 -11.43 12.46
CA VAL A 167 -13.27 -10.66 13.15
C VAL A 167 -13.64 -11.31 14.49
N GLU A 168 -13.85 -12.64 14.52
CA GLU A 168 -14.11 -13.39 15.75
C GLU A 168 -13.00 -13.23 16.79
N ASN A 169 -11.77 -12.99 16.32
CA ASN A 169 -10.59 -12.75 17.15
C ASN A 169 -10.25 -11.27 17.37
N ASN A 170 -11.11 -10.35 16.91
CA ASN A 170 -10.94 -8.89 16.95
C ASN A 170 -9.53 -8.46 16.50
N PHE A 171 -9.07 -8.98 15.36
CA PHE A 171 -7.68 -8.81 14.95
C PHE A 171 -7.51 -8.28 13.52
N HIS A 172 -6.74 -7.19 13.41
CA HIS A 172 -6.22 -6.66 12.15
C HIS A 172 -4.76 -6.25 12.35
N CYS A 173 -3.84 -6.88 11.63
CA CYS A 173 -2.39 -6.70 11.82
C CYS A 173 -1.92 -5.23 11.79
N ALA A 174 -2.36 -4.43 10.81
CA ALA A 174 -2.00 -3.01 10.71
C ALA A 174 -2.58 -2.16 11.87
N GLN A 175 -3.88 -2.31 12.14
CA GLN A 175 -4.56 -1.61 13.23
C GLN A 175 -3.99 -1.99 14.61
N ALA A 176 -3.59 -3.25 14.81
CA ALA A 176 -2.90 -3.69 16.03
C ALA A 176 -1.59 -2.94 16.27
N VAL A 177 -0.80 -2.68 15.21
CA VAL A 177 0.39 -1.81 15.32
C VAL A 177 0.00 -0.41 15.78
N LEU A 178 -1.04 0.18 15.19
CA LEU A 178 -1.51 1.51 15.60
C LEU A 178 -1.99 1.55 17.06
N ILE A 179 -2.70 0.52 17.52
CA ILE A 179 -3.11 0.38 18.93
C ILE A 179 -1.88 0.35 19.84
N HIS A 180 -0.87 -0.49 19.54
CA HIS A 180 0.36 -0.55 20.32
C HIS A 180 1.20 0.74 20.26
N LEU A 181 1.02 1.57 19.22
CA LEU A 181 1.60 2.91 19.12
C LEU A 181 0.80 3.98 19.89
N GLY A 182 -0.29 3.60 20.56
CA GLY A 182 -1.09 4.49 21.40
C GLY A 182 -2.23 5.21 20.68
N TYR A 183 -2.58 4.81 19.45
CA TYR A 183 -3.77 5.35 18.78
C TYR A 183 -5.02 4.60 19.24
N ALA A 184 -5.95 5.31 19.87
CA ALA A 184 -7.26 4.76 20.22
C ALA A 184 -8.18 4.75 18.98
N PRO A 185 -8.82 3.61 18.61
CA PRO A 185 -9.69 3.53 17.44
C PRO A 185 -10.79 4.59 17.42
N GLU A 186 -11.45 4.82 18.57
CA GLU A 186 -12.57 5.76 18.69
C GLU A 186 -12.19 7.22 18.45
N GLN A 187 -10.92 7.57 18.67
CA GLN A 187 -10.39 8.93 18.45
C GLN A 187 -9.71 9.07 17.09
N ASN A 188 -9.42 7.95 16.41
CA ASN A 188 -8.58 7.90 15.21
C ASN A 188 -9.24 7.08 14.10
N GLN A 189 -10.57 7.05 14.03
CA GLN A 189 -11.31 6.18 13.11
C GLN A 189 -10.80 6.26 11.67
N GLU A 190 -10.61 7.48 11.13
CA GLU A 190 -10.07 7.66 9.79
C GLU A 190 -8.68 7.01 9.60
N LEU A 191 -7.80 7.08 10.60
CA LEU A 191 -6.49 6.43 10.51
C LEU A 191 -6.62 4.90 10.46
N PHE A 192 -7.56 4.33 11.22
CA PHE A 192 -7.83 2.89 11.21
C PHE A 192 -8.46 2.46 9.90
N ASP A 193 -9.41 3.24 9.38
CA ASP A 193 -10.06 3.01 8.09
C ASP A 193 -9.05 3.08 6.94
N ALA A 194 -8.10 4.03 6.99
CA ALA A 194 -7.01 4.11 6.03
C ALA A 194 -6.10 2.87 5.98
N THR A 195 -6.17 1.99 6.98
CA THR A 195 -5.43 0.72 7.00
C THR A 195 -6.25 -0.51 6.61
N SER A 196 -7.55 -0.37 6.36
CA SER A 196 -8.48 -1.48 6.11
C SER A 196 -8.10 -2.36 4.91
N ALA A 197 -7.60 -1.76 3.83
CA ALA A 197 -7.15 -2.50 2.65
C ALA A 197 -5.89 -3.34 2.89
N PHE A 198 -5.20 -3.14 4.01
CA PHE A 198 -3.94 -3.79 4.34
C PHE A 198 -4.15 -5.04 5.18
N MET A 199 -5.26 -5.76 5.05
CA MET A 199 -5.44 -7.03 5.74
C MET A 199 -4.76 -8.19 4.97
N GLY A 200 -4.09 -9.09 5.70
CA GLY A 200 -3.40 -10.26 5.12
C GLY A 200 -2.34 -9.92 4.06
N GLY A 201 -1.54 -8.90 4.34
CA GLY A 201 -0.60 -8.30 3.40
C GLY A 201 -1.24 -7.08 2.73
N THR A 202 -2.01 -7.34 1.68
CA THR A 202 -2.84 -6.35 0.99
C THR A 202 -4.04 -7.09 0.43
N LEU A 203 -5.24 -6.83 0.95
CA LEU A 203 -6.51 -7.44 0.51
C LEU A 203 -6.46 -8.98 0.42
N PHE A 204 -5.81 -9.63 1.39
CA PHE A 204 -5.52 -11.08 1.41
C PHE A 204 -4.71 -11.63 0.22
N MET A 205 -4.03 -10.78 -0.56
CA MET A 205 -3.14 -11.26 -1.62
C MET A 205 -1.77 -11.75 -1.11
N GLY A 206 -1.54 -11.76 0.20
CA GLY A 206 -0.29 -12.24 0.80
C GLY A 206 0.95 -11.39 0.44
N ARG A 207 0.75 -10.12 0.07
CA ARG A 207 1.79 -9.16 -0.31
C ARG A 207 2.54 -8.61 0.92
N THR A 208 2.99 -7.36 0.93
CA THR A 208 3.80 -6.81 2.03
C THR A 208 3.05 -6.89 3.35
N CYS A 209 3.70 -7.41 4.39
CA CYS A 209 3.12 -7.62 5.71
C CYS A 209 2.49 -6.33 6.24
N SER A 210 1.20 -6.42 6.56
CA SER A 210 0.37 -5.34 7.09
C SER A 210 0.96 -4.63 8.30
N ALA A 211 1.55 -5.38 9.23
CA ALA A 211 2.18 -4.82 10.42
C ALA A 211 3.40 -3.98 10.04
N PHE A 212 4.26 -4.48 9.14
CA PHE A 212 5.39 -3.73 8.61
C PHE A 212 4.92 -2.48 7.86
N THR A 213 3.91 -2.59 6.99
CA THR A 213 3.34 -1.46 6.26
C THR A 213 2.81 -0.38 7.22
N ALA A 214 2.08 -0.77 8.27
CA ALA A 214 1.60 0.15 9.30
C ALA A 214 2.75 0.82 10.07
N GLY A 215 3.84 0.11 10.33
CA GLY A 215 5.04 0.69 10.92
C GLY A 215 5.68 1.76 10.03
N VAL A 216 5.78 1.49 8.72
CA VAL A 216 6.27 2.47 7.73
C VAL A 216 5.34 3.68 7.63
N MET A 217 4.02 3.44 7.63
CA MET A 217 3.01 4.50 7.63
C MET A 217 3.09 5.38 8.89
N ALA A 218 3.26 4.78 10.07
CA ALA A 218 3.40 5.50 11.33
C ALA A 218 4.67 6.37 11.35
N ILE A 219 5.78 5.87 10.81
CA ILE A 219 7.00 6.66 10.59
C ILE A 219 6.69 7.86 9.70
N GLY A 220 6.00 7.66 8.57
CA GLY A 220 5.59 8.73 7.67
C GLY A 220 4.69 9.76 8.36
N LEU A 221 3.69 9.32 9.11
CA LEU A 221 2.76 10.20 9.82
C LEU A 221 3.46 11.07 10.89
N ARG A 222 4.43 10.50 11.61
CA ARG A 222 5.12 11.19 12.71
C ARG A 222 6.30 12.05 12.28
N THR A 223 6.99 11.67 11.20
CA THR A 223 8.27 12.29 10.80
C THR A 223 8.26 12.84 9.39
N GLY A 224 7.18 12.61 8.63
CA GLY A 224 7.06 13.00 7.24
C GLY A 224 6.88 14.50 7.08
N GLU A 225 7.74 15.07 6.25
CA GLU A 225 7.64 16.44 5.76
C GLU A 225 7.21 16.39 4.30
N ILE A 226 6.26 17.24 3.92
CA ILE A 226 5.74 17.29 2.55
C ILE A 226 6.72 18.08 1.69
N GLU A 227 7.22 17.43 0.64
CA GLU A 227 8.00 18.09 -0.42
C GLU A 227 7.08 18.78 -1.41
N ASP A 228 7.45 20.01 -1.77
CA ASP A 228 6.72 20.82 -2.76
C ASP A 228 7.68 21.78 -3.48
N SER A 229 8.81 21.23 -3.97
CA SER A 229 9.91 22.02 -4.52
C SER A 229 10.42 21.43 -5.84
N LEU A 230 10.10 22.13 -6.94
CA LEU A 230 10.59 21.79 -8.27
C LEU A 230 12.12 21.73 -8.34
N LEU A 231 12.81 22.69 -7.72
CA LEU A 231 14.28 22.75 -7.72
C LEU A 231 14.92 21.55 -7.00
N ARG A 232 14.35 21.12 -5.86
CA ARG A 232 14.84 19.94 -5.14
C ARG A 232 14.63 18.66 -5.94
N VAL A 233 13.49 18.53 -6.62
CA VAL A 233 13.22 17.37 -7.48
C VAL A 233 14.13 17.35 -8.71
N ILE A 234 14.35 18.48 -9.38
CA ILE A 234 15.33 18.57 -10.48
C ILE A 234 16.72 18.14 -10.00
N ARG A 235 17.15 18.63 -8.84
CA ARG A 235 18.42 18.23 -8.23
C ARG A 235 18.47 16.73 -7.92
N LEU A 236 17.40 16.17 -7.35
CA LEU A 236 17.28 14.74 -7.08
C LEU A 236 17.46 13.92 -8.35
N LEU A 237 16.76 14.27 -9.43
CA LEU A 237 16.83 13.57 -10.72
C LEU A 237 18.21 13.69 -11.36
N ALA A 238 18.85 14.86 -11.28
CA ALA A 238 20.22 15.05 -11.76
C ALA A 238 21.22 14.15 -11.01
N ILE A 239 21.13 14.11 -9.67
CA ILE A 239 21.98 13.25 -8.84
C ILE A 239 21.76 11.76 -9.16
N MET A 240 20.50 11.32 -9.33
CA MET A 240 20.18 9.94 -9.75
C MET A 240 20.84 9.60 -11.09
N THR A 241 20.76 10.50 -12.06
CA THR A 241 21.28 10.29 -13.42
C THR A 241 22.79 10.07 -13.42
N VAL A 242 23.53 10.87 -12.66
CA VAL A 242 25.00 10.74 -12.55
C VAL A 242 25.44 9.64 -11.58
N GLY A 243 24.50 8.95 -10.91
CA GLY A 243 24.77 7.85 -9.99
C GLY A 243 25.18 8.27 -8.57
N GLY A 244 24.87 9.50 -8.16
CA GLY A 244 25.10 9.98 -6.80
C GLY A 244 24.04 9.51 -5.80
N ASN A 245 24.23 9.85 -4.52
CA ASN A 245 23.29 9.51 -3.44
C ASN A 245 22.05 10.41 -3.44
N ALA A 246 21.10 10.16 -4.35
CA ALA A 246 19.86 10.93 -4.46
C ALA A 246 18.89 10.75 -3.26
N PHE A 247 19.13 9.74 -2.44
CA PHE A 247 18.33 9.44 -1.25
C PHE A 247 18.92 10.05 0.04
N ASP A 248 19.92 10.92 -0.07
CA ASP A 248 20.37 11.74 1.05
C ASP A 248 19.20 12.60 1.59
N GLU A 249 19.02 12.63 2.91
CA GLU A 249 17.87 13.27 3.57
C GLU A 249 17.75 14.77 3.28
N LYS A 250 18.85 15.43 2.88
CA LYS A 250 18.87 16.86 2.55
C LYS A 250 18.38 17.17 1.14
N ILE A 251 18.25 16.15 0.28
CA ILE A 251 17.90 16.32 -1.13
C ILE A 251 16.40 16.47 -1.34
N ASN A 252 15.59 15.70 -0.60
CA ASN A 252 14.13 15.71 -0.69
C ASN A 252 13.54 15.37 0.68
N LYS A 253 12.51 16.10 1.10
CA LYS A 253 11.90 15.95 2.44
C LYS A 253 11.38 14.52 2.74
N PHE A 254 10.92 13.78 1.73
CA PHE A 254 10.44 12.42 1.91
C PHE A 254 11.58 11.40 2.15
N ASN A 255 12.83 11.73 1.80
CA ASN A 255 13.96 10.81 1.92
C ASN A 255 14.16 10.33 3.37
N ARG A 256 13.95 11.19 4.37
CA ARG A 256 14.08 10.82 5.78
C ARG A 256 13.11 9.69 6.17
N SER A 257 11.82 9.85 5.87
CA SER A 257 10.81 8.83 6.17
C SER A 257 11.03 7.54 5.37
N MET A 258 11.36 7.66 4.08
CA MET A 258 11.69 6.50 3.24
C MET A 258 12.91 5.73 3.76
N ASN A 259 13.99 6.43 4.14
CA ASN A 259 15.20 5.81 4.67
C ASN A 259 14.96 5.13 6.02
N ARG A 260 14.12 5.73 6.89
CA ARG A 260 13.66 5.09 8.12
C ARG A 260 12.84 3.83 7.81
N GLY A 261 11.92 3.88 6.83
CA GLY A 261 11.20 2.71 6.34
C GLY A 261 12.14 1.59 5.85
N TYR A 262 13.21 1.96 5.13
CA TYR A 262 14.22 0.99 4.69
C TYR A 262 14.99 0.36 5.86
N LYS A 263 15.40 1.16 6.86
CA LYS A 263 16.01 0.64 8.10
C LYS A 263 15.07 -0.32 8.83
N LEU A 264 13.78 0.01 8.92
CA LEU A 264 12.77 -0.88 9.49
C LEU A 264 12.69 -2.19 8.69
N SER A 265 12.72 -2.14 7.35
CA SER A 265 12.64 -3.34 6.50
C SER A 265 13.82 -4.29 6.71
N ARG A 266 15.03 -3.75 6.91
CA ARG A 266 16.24 -4.53 7.17
C ARG A 266 16.16 -5.25 8.51
N TRP A 267 15.70 -4.54 9.54
CA TRP A 267 15.42 -5.17 10.83
C TRP A 267 14.32 -6.23 10.72
N PHE A 268 13.20 -5.90 10.08
CA PHE A 268 12.05 -6.79 9.95
C PHE A 268 12.41 -8.08 9.22
N THR A 269 13.18 -7.98 8.13
CA THR A 269 13.67 -9.15 7.38
C THR A 269 14.63 -10.00 8.22
N LYS A 270 15.49 -9.37 9.02
CA LYS A 270 16.39 -10.10 9.93
C LYS A 270 15.60 -10.87 11.01
N GLU A 271 14.55 -10.26 11.54
CA GLU A 271 13.75 -10.82 12.63
C GLU A 271 12.75 -11.89 12.15
N PHE A 272 12.10 -11.66 11.00
CA PHE A 272 10.97 -12.47 10.54
C PHE A 272 11.20 -13.17 9.20
N GLY A 273 12.39 -13.02 8.60
CA GLY A 273 12.83 -13.68 7.38
C GLY A 273 12.38 -13.01 6.08
N SER A 274 11.24 -12.31 6.06
CA SER A 274 10.71 -11.63 4.87
C SER A 274 9.82 -10.47 5.26
N THR A 275 9.62 -9.49 4.37
CA THR A 275 8.55 -8.49 4.51
C THR A 275 7.26 -8.91 3.80
N GLN A 276 7.19 -10.07 3.16
CA GLN A 276 6.00 -10.56 2.45
C GLN A 276 5.17 -11.49 3.33
N CYS A 277 3.89 -11.17 3.53
CA CYS A 277 2.95 -11.87 4.38
C CYS A 277 2.87 -13.35 4.04
N ARG A 278 2.70 -13.70 2.75
CA ARG A 278 2.67 -15.11 2.29
C ARG A 278 3.94 -15.87 2.66
N ALA A 279 5.11 -15.24 2.56
CA ALA A 279 6.38 -15.88 2.91
C ALA A 279 6.55 -16.05 4.43
N ILE A 280 5.98 -15.14 5.23
CA ILE A 280 6.03 -15.21 6.69
C ILE A 280 5.08 -16.30 7.20
N THR A 281 3.85 -16.34 6.69
CA THR A 281 2.80 -17.27 7.13
C THR A 281 2.90 -18.63 6.45
N ASN A 282 3.60 -18.73 5.31
CA ASN A 282 3.60 -19.90 4.43
C ASN A 282 2.18 -20.32 3.99
N CYS A 283 1.27 -19.36 3.85
CA CYS A 283 -0.13 -19.60 3.51
C CYS A 283 -0.52 -18.80 2.26
N ASP A 284 -1.15 -19.47 1.29
CA ASP A 284 -1.85 -18.80 0.20
C ASP A 284 -3.32 -18.61 0.54
N PHE A 285 -3.75 -17.35 0.69
CA PHE A 285 -5.13 -17.07 1.08
C PHE A 285 -6.12 -17.16 -0.09
N SER A 286 -5.65 -17.32 -1.34
CA SER A 286 -6.57 -17.47 -2.49
C SER A 286 -7.27 -18.84 -2.57
N ASP A 287 -6.88 -19.80 -1.73
CA ASP A 287 -7.49 -21.11 -1.64
C ASP A 287 -7.79 -21.50 -0.18
N LEU A 288 -8.72 -22.45 0.01
CA LEU A 288 -9.19 -22.84 1.34
C LEU A 288 -8.14 -23.60 2.13
N THR A 289 -7.23 -24.31 1.46
CA THR A 289 -6.16 -25.06 2.12
C THR A 289 -5.21 -24.11 2.84
N GLY A 290 -4.76 -23.04 2.18
CA GLY A 290 -3.90 -22.05 2.81
C GLY A 290 -4.60 -21.26 3.92
N VAL A 291 -5.91 -21.00 3.80
CA VAL A 291 -6.70 -20.41 4.89
C VAL A 291 -6.81 -21.35 6.10
N ASN A 292 -7.07 -22.64 5.87
CA ASN A 292 -7.14 -23.63 6.97
C ASN A 292 -5.78 -23.78 7.64
N ASN A 293 -4.68 -23.84 6.88
CA ASN A 293 -3.33 -23.87 7.44
C ASN A 293 -3.03 -22.66 8.32
N TYR A 294 -3.51 -21.47 7.94
CA TYR A 294 -3.36 -20.26 8.76
C TYR A 294 -4.10 -20.37 10.09
N ILE A 295 -5.35 -20.86 10.06
CA ILE A 295 -6.23 -20.97 11.23
C ILE A 295 -5.74 -22.09 12.16
N GLU A 296 -5.57 -23.30 11.64
CA GLU A 296 -5.18 -24.49 12.38
C GLU A 296 -3.73 -24.40 12.89
N GLY A 297 -2.87 -23.71 12.16
CA GLY A 297 -1.48 -23.46 12.53
C GLY A 297 -1.27 -22.28 13.50
N ASP A 298 -2.34 -21.68 14.02
CA ASP A 298 -2.29 -20.53 14.94
C ASP A 298 -1.40 -19.38 14.42
N CYS A 299 -1.46 -19.12 13.11
CA CYS A 299 -0.67 -18.05 12.50
C CYS A 299 -1.08 -16.67 13.03
N PHE A 300 -2.31 -16.51 13.54
CA PHE A 300 -2.78 -15.25 14.10
C PHE A 300 -1.98 -14.85 15.35
N THR A 301 -1.61 -15.78 16.22
CA THR A 301 -0.78 -15.50 17.42
C THR A 301 0.57 -14.95 17.03
N ARG A 302 1.19 -15.54 16.00
CA ARG A 302 2.45 -15.01 15.42
C ARG A 302 2.24 -13.61 14.83
N CYS A 303 1.14 -13.35 14.14
CA CYS A 303 0.84 -12.01 13.62
C CYS A 303 0.65 -10.96 14.72
N LYS A 304 0.03 -11.32 15.86
CA LYS A 304 -0.08 -10.44 17.05
C LYS A 304 1.31 -10.06 17.58
N GLN A 305 2.20 -11.04 17.76
CA GLN A 305 3.57 -10.81 18.21
C GLN A 305 4.37 -9.93 17.23
N ILE A 306 4.19 -10.13 15.93
CA ILE A 306 4.83 -9.28 14.91
C ILE A 306 4.35 -7.83 15.06
N ALA A 307 3.04 -7.60 15.20
CA ALA A 307 2.49 -6.25 15.34
C ALA A 307 3.05 -5.52 16.58
N GLU A 308 3.10 -6.20 17.72
CA GLU A 308 3.70 -5.67 18.95
C GLU A 308 5.18 -5.29 18.76
N LYS A 309 5.99 -6.22 18.23
CA LYS A 309 7.43 -5.99 17.98
C LYS A 309 7.66 -4.84 17.00
N VAL A 310 6.85 -4.73 15.95
CA VAL A 310 6.95 -3.62 14.99
C VAL A 310 6.64 -2.30 15.69
N ALA A 311 5.57 -2.21 16.48
CA ALA A 311 5.22 -1.00 17.21
C ALA A 311 6.35 -0.56 18.14
N ALA A 312 6.89 -1.48 18.95
CA ALA A 312 8.03 -1.21 19.81
C ALA A 312 9.24 -0.71 19.02
N LYS A 313 9.56 -1.36 17.88
CA LYS A 313 10.67 -0.93 17.03
C LYS A 313 10.45 0.48 16.47
N VAL A 314 9.24 0.77 16.00
CA VAL A 314 8.87 2.08 15.43
C VAL A 314 8.96 3.18 16.49
N GLN A 315 8.51 2.93 17.73
CA GLN A 315 8.68 3.89 18.83
C GLN A 315 10.16 4.27 19.01
N THR A 316 11.07 3.29 19.08
CA THR A 316 12.51 3.58 19.21
C THR A 316 13.07 4.39 18.05
N MET A 317 12.55 4.19 16.83
CA MET A 317 13.02 4.89 15.62
C MET A 317 12.48 6.32 15.51
N ILE A 318 11.34 6.61 16.12
CA ILE A 318 10.72 7.94 16.09
C ILE A 318 11.25 8.83 17.22
N SER A 319 11.59 8.25 18.38
CA SER A 319 12.20 8.97 19.51
C SER A 319 13.64 9.44 19.26
N THR A 320 14.30 8.95 18.20
CA THR A 320 15.63 9.36 17.74
C THR A 320 15.57 10.30 16.54
#